data_AF-A0A9E4B6H5-F1
#
_entry.id   AF-A0A9E4B6H5-F1
#
_cell.length_a   1.000
_cell.length_b   1.000
_cell.length_c   1.000
_cell.angle_alpha   90.00
_cell.angle_beta   90.00
_cell.angle_gamma   90.00
#
_symmetry.space_group_name_H-M   'P 1'
#
loop_
_entity.id
_entity.type
_entity.pdbx_description
1 polymer ?
#
loop_
_entity_poly.entity_id
_entity_poly.type
_entity_poly.pdbx_seq_one_letter_code
_entity_poly.pdbx_strand_id
1 'polypeptide(L)'
;MDAELARVFDVCHGCRRCVNLCEAFPTLFDLIDESDTMEVDGVDPAAYGKVVEHCFLCDLCAETKCPYLPPHEWRIDFPHLMLRAKAARFKEQRPRWRDRLITSTDSVFRTLSAPGVRQLANG
;
A
#
# COMPACT_ATOMS: atom_id res chain seq x y z
N MET A 1 -1.74 12.49 -3.46
CA MET A 1 -1.95 11.03 -3.39
C MET A 1 -3.42 10.76 -3.09
N ASP A 2 -3.95 11.47 -2.09
CA ASP A 2 -5.30 11.29 -1.56
C ASP A 2 -6.41 11.38 -2.61
N ALA A 3 -6.31 12.27 -3.59
CA ALA A 3 -7.31 12.36 -4.68
C ALA A 3 -7.46 11.03 -5.47
N GLU A 4 -6.36 10.32 -5.71
CA GLU A 4 -6.41 9.04 -6.43
C GLU A 4 -6.88 7.89 -5.53
N LEU A 5 -6.54 7.95 -4.22
CA LEU A 5 -7.08 7.04 -3.22
C LEU A 5 -8.60 7.19 -3.13
N ALA A 6 -9.10 8.42 -2.96
CA ALA A 6 -10.53 8.72 -2.91
C ALA A 6 -11.26 8.22 -4.15
N ARG A 7 -10.73 8.48 -5.36
CA ARG A 7 -11.33 8.01 -6.62
C ARG A 7 -11.45 6.49 -6.68
N VAL A 8 -10.40 5.77 -6.32
CA VAL A 8 -10.41 4.30 -6.34
C VAL A 8 -11.31 3.74 -5.24
N PHE A 9 -11.28 4.33 -4.05
CA PHE A 9 -12.11 3.94 -2.92
C PHE A 9 -13.59 4.12 -3.21
N ASP A 10 -13.97 5.19 -3.91
CA ASP A 10 -15.35 5.45 -4.33
C ASP A 10 -15.87 4.35 -5.26
N VAL A 11 -15.08 3.98 -6.26
CA VAL A 11 -15.39 2.85 -7.17
C VAL A 11 -15.44 1.51 -6.41
N CYS A 12 -14.54 1.30 -5.45
CA CYS A 12 -14.53 0.09 -4.62
C CYS A 12 -15.75 0.02 -3.68
N HIS A 13 -16.16 1.17 -3.11
CA HIS A 13 -17.35 1.32 -2.28
C HIS A 13 -18.62 1.03 -3.07
N GLY A 14 -18.74 1.54 -4.29
CA GLY A 14 -19.90 1.29 -5.15
C GLY A 14 -20.04 -0.18 -5.60
N CYS A 15 -18.93 -0.91 -5.76
CA CYS A 15 -18.99 -2.30 -6.28
C CYS A 15 -18.92 -3.40 -5.20
N ARG A 16 -18.27 -3.15 -4.05
CA ARG A 16 -18.07 -4.06 -2.89
C ARG A 16 -17.63 -5.51 -3.20
N ARG A 17 -17.17 -5.82 -4.43
CA ARG A 17 -16.87 -7.19 -4.90
C ARG A 17 -15.70 -7.88 -4.22
N CYS A 18 -14.79 -7.10 -3.65
CA CYS A 18 -13.49 -7.58 -3.15
C CYS A 18 -13.48 -7.86 -1.64
N VAL A 19 -14.59 -7.65 -0.94
CA VAL A 19 -14.71 -7.72 0.53
C VAL A 19 -14.18 -9.02 1.13
N ASN A 20 -14.43 -10.15 0.47
CA ASN A 20 -14.04 -11.48 0.97
C ASN A 20 -12.60 -11.88 0.60
N LEU A 21 -11.85 -11.03 -0.11
CA LEU A 21 -10.51 -11.36 -0.62
C LEU A 21 -9.37 -10.58 0.02
N CYS A 22 -9.64 -9.44 0.66
CA CYS A 22 -8.60 -8.59 1.23
C CYS A 22 -9.16 -7.72 2.36
N GLU A 23 -8.43 -7.69 3.48
CA GLU A 23 -8.79 -6.95 4.69
C GLU A 23 -8.88 -5.43 4.49
N ALA A 24 -8.22 -4.90 3.47
CA ALA A 24 -8.32 -3.48 3.13
C ALA A 24 -9.76 -3.04 2.81
N PHE A 25 -10.61 -3.93 2.26
CA PHE A 25 -11.97 -3.57 1.86
C PHE A 25 -12.94 -3.46 3.05
N PRO A 26 -13.01 -4.43 3.98
CA PRO A 26 -13.72 -4.22 5.25
C PRO A 26 -13.31 -2.93 5.95
N THR A 27 -11.99 -2.69 6.10
CA THR A 27 -11.50 -1.44 6.71
C THR A 27 -12.00 -0.19 5.98
N LEU A 28 -11.99 -0.21 4.64
CA LEU A 28 -12.49 0.92 3.85
C LEU A 28 -13.98 1.14 4.07
N PHE A 29 -14.77 0.07 4.07
CA PHE A 29 -16.22 0.17 4.21
C PHE A 29 -16.63 0.60 5.62
N ASP A 30 -15.95 0.11 6.65
CA ASP A 30 -16.17 0.57 8.02
C ASP A 30 -15.90 2.08 8.15
N LEU A 31 -14.80 2.57 7.57
CA LEU A 31 -14.49 4.02 7.58
C LEU A 31 -15.56 4.86 6.89
N ILE A 32 -16.15 4.35 5.80
CA ILE A 32 -17.21 5.04 5.06
C ILE A 32 -18.53 4.97 5.83
N ASP A 33 -18.91 3.78 6.31
CA ASP A 33 -20.16 3.54 7.03
C ASP A 33 -20.19 4.32 8.37
N GLU A 34 -19.02 4.62 8.97
CA GLU A 34 -18.86 5.48 10.16
C GLU A 34 -18.80 6.99 9.85
N SER A 35 -18.79 7.40 8.58
CA SER A 35 -18.70 8.81 8.18
C SER A 35 -20.07 9.51 8.12
N ASP A 36 -20.07 10.84 8.18
CA ASP A 36 -21.31 11.64 8.18
C ASP A 36 -22.14 11.52 6.88
N THR A 37 -21.47 11.32 5.74
CA THR A 37 -22.12 11.23 4.42
C THR A 37 -22.39 9.79 3.99
N MET A 38 -21.82 8.81 4.67
CA MET A 38 -21.76 7.40 4.23
C MET A 38 -21.16 7.22 2.83
N GLU A 39 -20.35 8.19 2.39
CA GLU A 39 -19.64 8.18 1.13
C GLU A 39 -18.17 8.53 1.36
N VAL A 40 -17.33 8.34 0.35
CA VAL A 40 -15.87 8.54 0.48
C VAL A 40 -15.49 9.99 0.81
N ASP A 41 -16.34 10.96 0.47
CA ASP A 41 -16.15 12.37 0.77
C ASP A 41 -16.29 12.71 2.27
N GLY A 42 -16.98 11.87 3.04
CA GLY A 42 -17.10 11.98 4.49
C GLY A 42 -15.90 11.42 5.26
N VAL A 43 -14.98 10.72 4.59
CA VAL A 43 -13.82 10.08 5.22
C VAL A 43 -12.63 11.04 5.26
N ASP A 44 -12.08 11.27 6.45
CA ASP A 44 -10.83 12.03 6.61
C ASP A 44 -9.69 11.35 5.82
N PRO A 45 -9.03 12.06 4.87
CA PRO A 45 -7.90 11.53 4.12
C PRO A 45 -6.77 10.97 5.00
N ALA A 46 -6.59 11.46 6.23
CA ALA A 46 -5.63 10.92 7.17
C ALA A 46 -5.92 9.44 7.52
N ALA A 47 -7.20 9.05 7.51
CA ALA A 47 -7.66 7.70 7.81
C ALA A 47 -7.41 6.70 6.66
N TYR A 48 -7.20 7.16 5.42
CA TYR A 48 -6.89 6.30 4.27
C TYR A 48 -5.66 5.41 4.51
N GLY A 49 -4.78 5.85 5.39
CA GLY A 49 -3.66 5.04 5.86
C GLY A 49 -4.02 3.67 6.40
N LYS A 50 -5.14 3.55 7.10
CA LYS A 50 -5.59 2.28 7.67
C LYS A 50 -5.85 1.27 6.55
N VAL A 51 -6.55 1.70 5.50
CA VAL A 51 -6.82 0.89 4.30
C VAL A 51 -5.52 0.48 3.61
N VAL A 52 -4.60 1.43 3.44
CA VAL A 52 -3.29 1.19 2.82
C VAL A 52 -2.49 0.16 3.62
N GLU A 53 -2.51 0.22 4.95
CA GLU A 53 -1.79 -0.74 5.78
C GLU A 53 -2.35 -2.16 5.70
N HIS A 54 -3.67 -2.32 5.58
CA HIS A 54 -4.32 -3.63 5.46
C HIS A 54 -4.24 -4.25 4.05
N CYS A 55 -3.63 -3.58 3.07
CA CYS A 55 -3.29 -4.20 1.79
C CYS A 55 -1.89 -4.85 1.83
N PHE A 56 -1.84 -6.17 1.65
CA PHE A 56 -0.60 -6.95 1.62
C PHE A 56 -0.03 -7.17 0.21
N LEU A 57 -0.53 -6.47 -0.81
CA LEU A 57 0.01 -6.49 -2.18
C LEU A 57 0.07 -7.90 -2.82
N CYS A 58 -0.97 -8.71 -2.62
CA CYS A 58 -1.04 -10.09 -3.15
C CYS A 58 -1.76 -10.20 -4.51
N ASP A 59 -2.27 -9.10 -5.04
CA ASP A 59 -3.03 -8.98 -6.30
C ASP A 59 -4.33 -9.81 -6.41
N LEU A 60 -4.68 -10.60 -5.39
CA LEU A 60 -5.81 -11.52 -5.43
C LEU A 60 -7.15 -10.84 -5.75
N CYS A 61 -7.40 -9.66 -5.16
CA CYS A 61 -8.64 -8.91 -5.38
C CYS A 61 -8.75 -8.37 -6.82
N ALA A 62 -7.63 -7.88 -7.36
CA ALA A 62 -7.53 -7.38 -8.72
C ALA A 62 -7.81 -8.52 -9.70
N GLU A 63 -7.05 -9.61 -9.61
CA GLU A 63 -7.08 -10.70 -10.58
C GLU A 63 -8.36 -11.55 -10.52
N THR A 64 -9.00 -11.66 -9.35
CA THR A 64 -10.13 -12.60 -9.18
C THR A 64 -11.51 -11.95 -9.30
N LYS A 65 -11.67 -10.69 -8.89
CA LYS A 65 -13.01 -10.08 -8.73
C LYS A 65 -13.17 -8.70 -9.36
N CYS A 66 -12.10 -7.95 -9.58
CA CYS A 66 -12.20 -6.58 -10.06
C CYS A 66 -12.57 -6.54 -11.55
N PRO A 67 -13.74 -6.00 -11.95
CA PRO A 67 -14.11 -5.87 -13.36
C PRO A 67 -13.51 -4.62 -14.03
N TYR A 68 -12.81 -3.77 -13.26
CA TYR A 68 -12.41 -2.42 -13.67
C TYR A 68 -10.90 -2.24 -13.80
N LEU A 69 -10.14 -3.33 -13.88
CA LEU A 69 -8.71 -3.30 -14.20
C LEU A 69 -8.46 -2.70 -15.59
N PRO A 70 -7.29 -2.07 -15.84
CA PRO A 70 -6.89 -1.66 -17.18
C PRO A 70 -7.01 -2.83 -18.18
N PRO A 71 -7.57 -2.62 -19.40
CA PRO A 71 -7.79 -1.34 -20.07
C PRO A 71 -9.16 -0.66 -19.80
N HIS A 72 -9.93 -1.11 -18.81
CA HIS A 72 -11.20 -0.47 -18.44
C HIS A 72 -11.03 1.04 -18.18
N GLU A 73 -12.03 1.85 -18.52
CA GLU A 73 -11.97 3.32 -18.43
C GLU A 73 -11.64 3.84 -17.02
N TRP A 74 -12.12 3.15 -15.98
CA TRP A 74 -11.86 3.53 -14.58
C TRP A 74 -10.46 3.16 -14.09
N ARG A 75 -9.74 2.29 -14.82
CA ARG A 75 -8.35 1.93 -14.57
C ARG A 75 -8.04 1.67 -13.09
N ILE A 76 -8.81 0.78 -12.46
CA ILE A 76 -8.66 0.45 -11.05
C ILE A 76 -7.53 -0.55 -10.87
N ASP A 77 -6.37 -0.03 -10.47
CA ASP A 77 -5.21 -0.84 -10.09
C ASP A 77 -4.94 -0.67 -8.59
N PHE A 78 -5.79 -1.34 -7.81
CA PHE A 78 -5.77 -1.23 -6.35
C PHE A 78 -4.41 -1.62 -5.77
N PRO A 79 -3.78 -2.77 -6.12
CA PRO A 79 -2.50 -3.15 -5.53
C PRO A 79 -1.37 -2.16 -5.84
N HIS A 80 -1.24 -1.69 -7.08
CA HIS A 80 -0.19 -0.72 -7.41
C HIS A 80 -0.46 0.65 -6.77
N LEU A 81 -1.72 1.05 -6.60
CA LEU A 81 -2.05 2.26 -5.84
C LEU A 81 -1.62 2.13 -4.38
N MET A 82 -1.89 0.98 -3.73
CA MET A 82 -1.45 0.72 -2.36
C MET A 82 0.07 0.69 -2.24
N LEU A 83 0.77 0.07 -3.20
CA LEU A 83 2.24 0.09 -3.27
C LEU A 83 2.78 1.53 -3.34
N ARG A 84 2.21 2.36 -4.21
CA ARG A 84 2.59 3.77 -4.35
C ARG A 84 2.32 4.57 -3.07
N ALA A 85 1.20 4.32 -2.40
CA ALA A 85 0.85 4.96 -1.14
C ALA A 85 1.82 4.57 -0.01
N LYS A 86 2.16 3.28 0.12
CA LYS A 86 3.18 2.79 1.07
C LYS A 86 4.56 3.41 0.79
N ALA A 87 4.95 3.49 -0.48
CA ALA A 87 6.22 4.09 -0.88
C ALA A 87 6.28 5.61 -0.59
N ALA A 88 5.18 6.34 -0.78
CA ALA A 88 5.08 7.75 -0.44
C ALA A 88 5.23 7.95 1.08
N ARG A 89 4.50 7.19 1.89
CA ARG A 89 4.57 7.22 3.36
C ARG A 89 5.96 6.89 3.90
N PHE A 90 6.64 5.90 3.33
CA PHE A 90 8.01 5.54 3.71
C PHE A 90 8.99 6.70 3.49
N LYS A 91 8.82 7.49 2.43
CA LYS A 91 9.65 8.67 2.17
C LYS A 91 9.35 9.82 3.13
N GLU A 92 8.08 10.06 3.44
CA GLU A 92 7.64 11.12 4.35
C GLU A 92 8.07 10.87 5.79
N GLN A 93 7.95 9.63 6.27
CA GLN A 93 8.32 9.26 7.64
C GLN A 93 9.84 9.32 7.90
N ARG A 94 10.67 9.57 6.87
CA ARG A 94 12.14 9.68 6.95
C ARG A 94 12.74 8.64 7.90
N PRO A 95 12.80 7.36 7.48
CA PRO A 95 13.28 6.26 8.32
C PRO A 95 14.58 6.63 9.01
N ARG A 96 14.75 6.22 10.27
CA ARG A 96 15.97 6.54 11.01
C ARG A 96 17.15 6.00 10.24
N TRP A 97 18.32 6.64 10.39
CA TRP A 97 19.53 6.23 9.69
C TRP A 97 19.82 4.72 9.87
N ARG A 98 19.49 4.15 11.03
CA ARG A 98 19.59 2.71 11.32
C ARG A 98 18.66 1.87 10.44
N ASP A 99 17.39 2.26 10.34
CA ASP A 99 16.40 1.57 9.51
C ASP A 99 16.80 1.60 8.03
N ARG A 100 17.39 2.72 7.59
CA ARG A 100 17.94 2.86 6.23
C ARG A 100 19.17 1.99 5.99
N LEU A 101 20.02 1.78 7.01
CA LEU A 101 21.15 0.86 6.90
C LEU A 101 20.70 -0.60 6.84
N ILE A 102 19.77 -1.01 7.71
CA ILE A 102 19.28 -2.39 7.77
C ILE A 102 18.55 -2.77 6.47
N THR A 103 17.83 -1.84 5.86
CA THR A 103 17.12 -2.05 4.59
C THR A 103 18.02 -1.95 3.34
N SER A 104 19.25 -1.47 3.47
CA SER A 104 20.20 -1.34 2.36
C SER A 104 21.11 -2.55 2.25
N THR A 105 20.54 -3.66 1.75
CA THR A 105 21.28 -4.92 1.52
C THR A 105 22.52 -4.71 0.65
N ASP A 106 22.44 -3.88 -0.40
CA ASP A 106 23.59 -3.62 -1.27
C ASP A 106 24.74 -2.91 -0.56
N SER A 107 24.46 -1.95 0.32
CA SER A 107 25.50 -1.24 1.08
C SER A 107 26.15 -2.17 2.10
N VAL A 108 25.34 -2.96 2.81
CA VAL A 108 25.83 -3.96 3.77
C VAL A 108 26.65 -5.03 3.06
N PHE A 109 26.11 -5.60 1.99
CA PHE A 109 26.77 -6.64 1.19
C PHE A 109 28.07 -6.15 0.58
N ARG A 110 28.10 -4.95 -0.01
CA ARG A 110 29.33 -4.33 -0.55
C ARG A 110 30.39 -4.11 0.54
N THR A 111 29.97 -3.79 1.76
CA THR A 111 30.90 -3.61 2.89
C THR A 111 31.44 -4.95 3.38
N LEU A 112 30.60 -5.99 3.47
CA LEU A 112 31.01 -7.35 3.85
C LEU A 112 31.88 -8.04 2.80
N SER A 113 31.64 -7.75 1.51
CA SER A 113 32.40 -8.30 0.39
C SER A 113 33.64 -7.48 0.01
N ALA A 114 33.91 -6.37 0.72
CA ALA A 114 35.12 -5.58 0.53
C ALA A 114 36.38 -6.43 0.81
N PRO A 115 37.43 -6.35 -0.03
CA PRO A 115 38.68 -7.09 0.16
C PRO A 115 39.40 -6.58 1.42
N GLY A 116 39.11 -7.20 2.56
CA GLY A 116 39.61 -6.84 3.88
C GLY A 116 38.67 -7.24 5.02
N VAL A 117 37.35 -7.11 4.81
CA VAL A 117 36.32 -7.50 5.80
C VAL A 117 35.95 -8.99 5.69
N ARG A 118 36.14 -9.57 4.50
CA ARG A 118 35.85 -10.99 4.20
C ARG A 118 36.63 -12.00 5.06
N GLN A 119 37.76 -11.61 5.66
CA GLN A 119 38.54 -12.47 6.56
C GLN A 119 37.94 -12.58 7.97
N LEU A 120 37.07 -11.66 8.37
CA LEU A 120 36.45 -11.64 9.71
C LEU A 120 35.12 -12.40 9.79
N ALA A 121 34.47 -12.67 8.65
CA ALA A 121 33.18 -13.35 8.61
C ALA A 121 33.27 -14.89 8.64
N ASN A 122 34.47 -15.45 8.46
CA ASN A 122 34.74 -16.90 8.46
C ASN A 122 35.63 -17.33 9.65
N GLY A 123 35.66 -16.56 10.73
CA GLY A 123 36.40 -16.84 11.96
C GLY A 123 35.47 -17.19 13.12
#